data_AF-A0A9Q0ZPW8-F1
#
_entry.id   AF-A0A9Q0ZPW8-F1
#
_cell.length_a   1.000
_cell.length_b   1.000
_cell.length_c   1.000
_cell.angle_alpha   90.00
_cell.angle_beta   90.00
_cell.angle_gamma   90.00
#
_symmetry.space_group_name_H-M   'P 1'
#
loop_
_entity.id
_entity.type
_entity.pdbx_description
1 polymer ?
#
loop_
_entity_poly.entity_id
_entity_poly.type
_entity_poly.pdbx_seq_one_letter_code
_entity_poly.pdbx_strand_id
1 'polypeptide(L)'
;MELLSIGGLSVFFFLRASVCFQARDLIRELLVKEPENRLGTHKGATEIKQHPFFEGLNWALIRCAVPPEVPELYDFVVSNHEKNTQYLECKATGEHLEFELF
;
A
#
# COMPACT_ATOMS: atom_id res chain seq x y z
N MET A 1 -32.32 -7.73 -9.02
CA MET A 1 -30.87 -7.55 -8.80
C MET A 1 -30.61 -6.06 -8.75
N GLU A 2 -30.88 -5.47 -7.59
CA GLU A 2 -30.82 -4.02 -7.39
C GLU A 2 -29.36 -3.54 -7.45
N LEU A 3 -29.13 -2.62 -8.39
CA LEU A 3 -27.87 -1.94 -8.58
C LEU A 3 -27.72 -0.92 -7.46
N LEU A 4 -26.73 -1.14 -6.60
CA LEU A 4 -26.38 -0.21 -5.55
C LEU A 4 -25.65 0.99 -6.14
N SER A 5 -26.43 2.01 -6.51
CA SER A 5 -25.95 3.29 -7.00
C SER A 5 -25.43 4.11 -5.83
N ILE A 6 -24.11 4.18 -5.68
CA ILE A 6 -23.44 5.16 -4.84
C ILE A 6 -22.69 6.10 -5.81
N GLY A 7 -23.39 7.14 -6.27
CA GLY A 7 -22.78 8.34 -6.84
C GLY A 7 -21.90 8.13 -8.07
N GLY A 8 -22.36 7.40 -9.09
CA GLY A 8 -21.95 7.54 -10.50
C GLY A 8 -20.46 7.33 -10.91
N LEU A 9 -19.51 7.22 -10.00
CA LEU A 9 -18.07 7.25 -10.30
C LEU A 9 -17.23 6.13 -9.68
N SER A 10 -17.77 5.34 -8.75
CA SER A 10 -16.94 4.53 -7.85
C SER A 10 -16.55 3.12 -8.33
N VAL A 11 -17.15 2.59 -9.40
CA VAL A 11 -16.83 1.22 -9.89
C VAL A 11 -16.61 1.12 -11.40
N PHE A 12 -16.97 2.16 -12.16
CA PHE A 12 -16.88 2.16 -13.62
C PHE A 12 -15.42 2.23 -14.11
N PHE A 13 -14.54 2.87 -13.34
CA PHE A 13 -13.11 3.00 -13.67
C PHE A 13 -12.40 1.64 -13.68
N PHE A 14 -12.74 0.75 -12.74
CA PHE A 14 -12.15 -0.60 -12.63
C PHE A 14 -12.61 -1.57 -13.72
N LEU A 15 -13.64 -1.22 -14.52
CA LEU A 15 -14.07 -2.02 -15.68
C LEU A 15 -13.28 -1.71 -16.96
N ARG A 16 -12.48 -0.64 -17.00
CA ARG A 16 -11.65 -0.26 -18.16
C ARG A 16 -10.21 -0.73 -18.09
N ALA A 17 -9.71 -1.11 -16.92
CA ALA A 17 -8.38 -1.70 -16.77
C ALA A 17 -8.45 -3.22 -16.93
N SER A 18 -7.54 -3.81 -17.70
CA SER A 18 -7.33 -5.27 -17.72
C SER A 18 -6.68 -5.71 -16.41
N VAL A 19 -7.48 -5.79 -15.33
CA VAL A 19 -7.06 -6.32 -14.03
C VAL A 19 -7.32 -7.82 -13.96
N CYS A 20 -6.42 -8.55 -13.31
CA CYS A 20 -6.61 -9.99 -13.05
C CYS A 20 -7.87 -10.22 -12.21
N PHE A 21 -8.42 -11.44 -12.30
CA PHE A 21 -9.62 -11.82 -11.55
C PHE A 21 -9.44 -11.58 -10.05
N GLN A 22 -8.29 -11.99 -9.51
CA GLN A 22 -7.95 -11.88 -8.10
C GLN A 22 -7.93 -10.42 -7.62
N ALA A 23 -7.45 -9.47 -8.44
CA ALA A 23 -7.47 -8.06 -8.09
C ALA A 23 -8.92 -7.53 -8.00
N ARG A 24 -9.76 -7.90 -8.97
CA ARG A 24 -11.17 -7.51 -8.98
C ARG A 24 -11.94 -8.12 -7.81
N ASP A 25 -11.63 -9.37 -7.47
CA ASP A 25 -12.24 -10.10 -6.37
C ASP A 25 -11.90 -9.44 -5.02
N LEU A 26 -10.60 -9.19 -4.79
CA LEU A 26 -10.12 -8.46 -3.62
C LEU A 26 -10.85 -7.12 -3.43
N ILE A 27 -10.95 -6.32 -4.50
CA ILE A 27 -11.62 -5.02 -4.45
C ILE A 27 -13.11 -5.17 -4.12
N ARG A 28 -13.78 -6.19 -4.65
CA ARG A 28 -15.20 -6.45 -4.36
C ARG A 28 -15.43 -6.79 -2.89
N GLU A 29 -14.59 -7.65 -2.31
CA GLU A 29 -14.71 -8.06 -0.92
C GLU A 29 -14.35 -6.92 0.06
N LEU A 30 -13.41 -6.04 -0.32
CA LEU A 30 -13.06 -4.85 0.46
C LEU A 30 -14.14 -3.76 0.40
N LEU A 31 -14.90 -3.68 -0.68
CA LEU A 31 -15.93 -2.66 -0.92
C LEU A 31 -17.36 -3.18 -0.71
N VAL A 32 -17.53 -4.25 0.07
CA VAL A 32 -18.86 -4.69 0.53
C VAL A 32 -19.50 -3.57 1.35
N LYS A 33 -20.76 -3.27 1.03
CA LYS A 33 -21.52 -2.15 1.61
C LYS A 33 -21.77 -2.39 3.09
N GLU A 34 -22.20 -3.60 3.44
CA GLU A 34 -22.43 -4.05 4.80
C GLU A 34 -21.09 -4.27 5.52
N PRO A 35 -20.80 -3.52 6.60
CA PRO A 35 -19.48 -3.58 7.25
C PRO A 35 -19.21 -4.94 7.90
N GLU A 36 -20.24 -5.63 8.41
CA GLU A 36 -20.10 -6.97 8.98
C GLU A 36 -19.57 -8.02 7.97
N ASN A 37 -19.80 -7.81 6.67
CA ASN A 37 -19.43 -8.75 5.61
C ASN A 37 -18.16 -8.33 4.85
N ARG A 38 -17.54 -7.21 5.23
CA ARG A 38 -16.35 -6.68 4.57
C ARG A 38 -15.13 -7.54 4.90
N LEU A 39 -14.29 -7.78 3.91
CA LEU A 39 -13.01 -8.44 4.11
C LEU A 39 -12.17 -7.68 5.14
N GLY A 40 -11.70 -8.39 6.16
CA GLY A 40 -10.95 -7.83 7.27
C GLY A 40 -11.77 -7.55 8.53
N THR A 41 -13.09 -7.78 8.52
CA THR A 41 -13.94 -7.52 9.69
C THR A 41 -13.71 -8.53 10.82
N HIS A 42 -13.49 -9.83 10.55
CA HIS A 42 -13.41 -10.82 11.62
C HIS A 42 -11.98 -11.04 12.14
N LYS A 43 -10.98 -11.07 11.25
CA LYS A 43 -9.56 -11.32 11.61
C LYS A 43 -8.63 -10.17 11.22
N GLY A 44 -9.17 -8.99 10.92
CA GLY A 44 -8.40 -7.82 10.56
C GLY A 44 -7.59 -8.03 9.28
N ALA A 45 -6.39 -7.44 9.26
CA ALA A 45 -5.49 -7.53 8.10
C ALA A 45 -5.09 -8.97 7.71
N THR A 46 -5.28 -9.96 8.58
CA THR A 46 -4.95 -11.37 8.26
C THR A 46 -5.78 -11.91 7.09
N GLU A 47 -7.07 -11.58 7.03
CA GLU A 47 -7.95 -11.98 5.93
C GLU A 47 -7.49 -11.39 4.60
N ILE A 48 -7.15 -10.10 4.61
CA ILE A 48 -6.66 -9.39 3.44
C ILE A 48 -5.36 -10.02 2.94
N LYS A 49 -4.43 -10.33 3.85
CA LYS A 49 -3.13 -10.94 3.52
C LYS A 49 -3.24 -12.36 2.94
N GLN A 50 -4.31 -13.08 3.27
CA GLN A 50 -4.56 -14.46 2.81
C GLN A 50 -5.25 -14.53 1.45
N HIS A 51 -5.75 -13.41 0.94
CA HIS A 51 -6.43 -13.37 -0.35
C HIS A 51 -5.48 -13.81 -1.50
N PRO A 52 -5.94 -14.61 -2.49
CA PRO A 52 -5.09 -15.13 -3.59
C PRO A 52 -4.37 -14.05 -4.42
N PHE A 53 -4.86 -12.81 -4.39
CA PHE A 53 -4.16 -11.66 -4.99
C PHE A 53 -2.74 -11.47 -4.44
N PHE A 54 -2.50 -11.83 -3.17
CA PHE A 54 -1.21 -11.72 -2.50
C PHE A 54 -0.46 -13.06 -2.41
N GLU A 55 -0.86 -14.06 -3.20
CA GLU A 55 -0.17 -15.35 -3.23
C GLU A 55 1.31 -15.18 -3.60
N GLY A 56 2.19 -15.83 -2.84
CA GLY A 56 3.64 -15.72 -3.01
C GLY A 56 4.28 -14.48 -2.37
N LEU A 57 3.50 -13.56 -1.79
CA LEU A 57 4.05 -12.38 -1.11
C LEU A 57 4.56 -12.71 0.30
N ASN A 58 5.83 -12.40 0.57
CA ASN A 58 6.38 -12.49 1.92
C ASN A 58 6.14 -11.19 2.71
N TRP A 59 5.04 -11.14 3.46
CA TRP A 59 4.68 -10.00 4.29
C TRP A 59 5.70 -9.64 5.37
N ALA A 60 6.51 -10.60 5.85
CA ALA A 60 7.54 -10.33 6.86
C ALA A 60 8.72 -9.54 6.28
N LEU A 61 8.99 -9.68 4.98
CA LEU A 61 10.14 -9.08 4.30
C LEU A 61 9.76 -7.92 3.37
N ILE A 62 8.49 -7.54 3.29
CA ILE A 62 8.00 -6.54 2.33
C ILE A 62 8.77 -5.21 2.38
N ARG A 63 9.21 -4.80 3.58
CA ARG A 63 9.98 -3.56 3.79
C ARG A 63 11.44 -3.65 3.35
N CYS A 64 11.93 -4.86 3.13
CA CYS A 64 13.29 -5.12 2.66
C CYS A 64 13.35 -5.38 1.15
N ALA A 65 12.19 -5.48 0.48
CA ALA A 65 12.13 -5.59 -0.97
C ALA A 65 12.52 -4.26 -1.61
N VAL A 66 13.22 -4.33 -2.75
CA VAL A 66 13.44 -3.15 -3.61
C VAL A 66 12.07 -2.70 -4.13
N PRO A 67 11.67 -1.43 -3.95
CA PRO A 67 10.39 -0.97 -4.45
C PRO A 67 10.38 -1.03 -5.99
N PRO A 68 9.22 -1.28 -6.63
CA PRO A 68 9.13 -1.34 -8.08
C PRO A 68 9.58 -0.06 -8.79
N GLU A 69 9.44 1.08 -8.11
CA GLU A 69 9.87 2.39 -8.58
C GLU A 69 10.66 3.08 -7.48
N VAL A 70 11.89 3.50 -7.81
CA VAL A 70 12.74 4.32 -6.94
C VAL A 70 12.77 5.71 -7.55
N PRO A 71 12.27 6.75 -6.87
CA PRO A 71 12.33 8.11 -7.38
C PRO A 71 13.79 8.52 -7.66
N GLU A 72 14.01 9.16 -8.80
CA GLU A 72 15.29 9.80 -9.09
C GLU A 72 15.48 10.96 -8.12
N LEU A 73 16.57 10.92 -7.35
CA LEU A 73 16.95 12.05 -6.52
C LEU A 73 17.43 13.16 -7.47
N TYR A 74 16.67 14.25 -7.53
CA TYR A 74 17.18 15.48 -8.12
C TYR A 74 18.28 15.99 -7.19
N ASP A 75 19.53 15.88 -7.63
CA ASP A 75 20.67 16.44 -6.93
C ASP A 75 20.46 17.96 -6.80
N PHE A 76 20.02 18.42 -5.63
CA PHE A 76 20.28 19.80 -5.25
C PHE A 76 21.78 19.86 -4.97
N VAL A 77 22.55 20.23 -6.00
CA VAL A 77 24.00 20.38 -5.95
C VAL A 77 24.34 21.44 -4.89
N VAL A 78 24.54 21.01 -3.64
CA VAL A 78 25.36 21.74 -2.69
C VAL A 78 26.77 21.24 -2.90
N SER A 79 27.54 22.01 -3.66
CA SER A 79 28.98 21.88 -3.70
C SER A 79 29.53 22.01 -2.28
N ASN A 80 29.98 20.91 -1.68
CA ASN A 80 31.42 20.66 -1.47
C ASN A 80 31.69 19.51 -0.50
N HIS A 81 32.69 18.73 -0.92
CA HIS A 81 33.52 17.76 -0.19
C HIS A 81 33.01 16.33 0.05
N GLU A 82 33.62 15.46 -0.77
CA GLU A 82 33.78 14.02 -0.65
C GLU A 82 33.96 13.53 0.80
N LYS A 83 33.18 12.52 1.19
CA LYS A 83 33.69 11.15 1.45
C LYS A 83 32.54 10.16 1.69
N ASN A 84 32.47 9.21 0.77
CA ASN A 84 32.35 7.76 0.97
C ASN A 84 31.28 7.19 1.92
N THR A 85 30.45 6.33 1.31
CA THR A 85 29.69 5.21 1.91
C THR A 85 28.81 5.50 3.10
N GLN A 86 27.52 5.20 2.95
CA GLN A 86 26.82 4.15 3.72
C GLN A 86 25.32 4.45 3.60
N TYR A 87 24.57 3.50 3.02
CA TYR A 87 23.12 3.43 3.21
C TYR A 87 22.86 3.60 4.70
N LEU A 88 22.23 4.72 5.05
CA LEU A 88 22.12 5.24 6.41
C LEU A 88 21.60 4.14 7.35
N GLU A 89 22.51 3.67 8.21
CA GLU A 89 22.20 2.80 9.32
C GLU A 89 21.34 3.59 10.30
N CYS A 90 20.09 3.17 10.52
CA CYS A 90 19.19 3.82 11.48
C CYS A 90 19.70 3.61 12.90
N LYS A 91 20.60 4.48 13.36
CA LYS A 91 20.91 4.62 14.78
C LYS A 91 19.95 5.62 15.37
N ALA A 92 18.95 5.09 16.06
CA ALA A 92 18.09 5.86 16.95
C ALA A 92 18.94 6.37 18.12
N THR A 93 19.33 7.64 18.05
CA THR A 93 19.68 8.42 19.23
C THR A 93 18.74 9.62 19.24
N GLY A 94 17.84 9.59 20.22
CA GLY A 94 16.64 10.39 20.23
C GLY A 94 16.93 11.85 20.43
N GLU A 95 16.46 12.67 19.50
CA GLU A 95 16.00 14.03 19.77
C GLU A 95 14.71 14.25 18.97
N HIS A 96 13.63 14.35 19.75
CA HIS A 96 12.33 14.99 19.50
C HIS A 96 11.94 15.28 18.04
N LEU A 97 11.14 14.39 17.46
CA LEU A 97 10.26 14.74 16.33
C LEU A 97 8.84 14.87 16.89
N GLU A 98 8.46 16.11 17.19
CA GLU A 98 7.07 16.48 17.41
C GLU A 98 6.35 16.37 16.07
N PHE A 99 5.53 15.34 15.90
CA PHE A 99 4.49 15.34 14.88
C PHE A 99 3.22 15.81 15.59
N GLU A 100 2.80 17.05 15.33
CA GLU A 100 1.46 17.47 15.70
C GLU A 100 0.45 16.55 15.02
N LEU A 101 -0.22 15.75 15.84
CA LEU A 101 -1.33 14.89 15.44
C LEU A 101 -2.58 15.76 15.37
N PHE A 102 -3.09 16.01 14.17
CA PHE A 102 -4.49 16.43 13.97
C PHE A 102 -5.38 15.20 13.81
#